data_AF-A0A101EBM0-F1
#
_entry.id   AF-A0A101EBM0-F1
#
_cell.length_a   1.000
_cell.length_b   1.000
_cell.length_c   1.000
_cell.angle_alpha   90.00
_cell.angle_beta   90.00
_cell.angle_gamma   90.00
#
_symmetry.space_group_name_H-M   'P 1'
#
loop_
_entity.id
_entity.type
_entity.pdbx_description
1 polymer ?
#
loop_
_entity_poly.entity_id
_entity_poly.type
_entity_poly.pdbx_seq_one_letter_code
_entity_poly.pdbx_strand_id
1 'polypeptide(L)' 'MFVFLIILAFALMACGEAVPLYREKKYRELAVMGAVWSLGLALSLALVMDRPLPNPIAWMEHLLVPVFRLLEAFLGPM' A
#
# COMPACT_ATOMS: atom_id res chain seq x y z
N MET A 1 13.08 14.94 8.20
CA MET A 1 12.20 15.17 9.37
C MET A 1 11.00 14.23 9.39
N PHE A 2 10.25 14.08 8.28
CA PHE A 2 9.06 13.21 8.22
C PHE A 2 9.30 11.72 8.47
N VAL A 3 10.44 11.17 8.04
CA VAL A 3 10.77 9.74 8.21
C VAL A 3 10.81 9.33 9.69
N PHE A 4 11.36 10.18 10.56
CA PHE A 4 11.44 9.89 12.00
C PHE A 4 10.03 9.79 12.63
N LEU A 5 9.12 10.67 12.22
CA LEU A 5 7.72 10.66 12.68
C LEU A 5 6.99 9.41 12.21
N ILE A 6 7.23 8.96 10.97
CA ILE A 6 6.63 7.73 10.42
C ILE A 6 7.11 6.52 11.23
N ILE A 7 8.42 6.40 11.47
CA ILE A 7 8.96 5.29 12.27
C ILE A 7 8.40 5.33 13.70
N LEU A 8 8.33 6.51 14.32
CA LEU A 8 7.80 6.66 15.67
C LEU A 8 6.31 6.28 15.76
N ALA A 9 5.51 6.69 14.77
CA ALA A 9 4.09 6.35 14.70
C ALA A 9 3.88 4.83 14.56
N PHE A 10 4.60 4.19 13.63
CA PHE A 10 4.54 2.73 13.47
C PHE A 10 5.05 1.97 14.70
N ALA A 11 6.07 2.49 15.39
CA ALA A 11 6.57 1.89 16.63
C ALA A 11 5.54 1.98 17.78
N LEU A 12 4.85 3.11 17.92
CA LEU A 12 3.77 3.28 18.90
C LEU A 12 2.59 2.36 18.60
N MET A 13 2.17 2.28 17.34
CA MET A 13 1.12 1.37 16.89
C MET A 13 1.50 -0.08 17.18
N ALA A 14 2.72 -0.47 16.78
CA ALA A 14 3.23 -1.81 17.01
C ALA A 14 3.29 -2.14 18.49
N CYS A 15 3.73 -1.23 19.35
CA CYS A 15 3.77 -1.48 20.80
C CYS A 15 2.35 -1.60 21.40
N GLY A 16 1.42 -0.74 20.96
CA GLY A 16 0.03 -0.77 21.44
C GLY A 16 -0.73 -2.04 21.07
N GLU A 17 -0.51 -2.55 19.86
CA GLU A 17 -1.22 -3.72 19.33
C GLU A 17 -0.45 -5.04 19.52
N ALA A 18 0.89 -5.03 19.52
CA ALA A 18 1.69 -6.26 19.72
C ALA A 18 1.71 -6.74 21.18
N VAL A 19 1.70 -5.82 22.15
CA VAL A 19 1.69 -6.17 23.58
C VAL A 19 0.46 -7.01 23.98
N PRO A 20 -0.79 -6.61 23.64
CA PRO A 20 -1.95 -7.43 23.94
C PRO A 20 -1.94 -8.77 23.18
N LEU A 21 -1.55 -8.79 21.90
CA LEU A 21 -1.50 -10.02 21.11
C LEU A 21 -0.45 -11.01 21.64
N TYR A 22 0.69 -10.52 22.13
CA TYR A 22 1.72 -11.35 22.76
C TYR A 22 1.19 -11.95 24.07
N ARG A 23 0.48 -11.15 24.87
CA ARG A 23 -0.16 -11.60 26.12
C ARG A 23 -1.24 -12.67 25.87
N GLU A 24 -2.02 -12.54 24.80
CA GLU A 24 -3.02 -13.54 24.40
C GLU A 24 -2.42 -14.77 23.70
N LYS A 25 -1.08 -14.84 23.54
CA LYS A 25 -0.36 -15.91 22.82
C LYS A 25 -0.83 -16.10 21.36
N LYS A 26 -1.40 -15.07 20.75
CA LYS A 26 -1.91 -15.12 19.37
C LYS A 26 -0.82 -14.82 18.36
N TYR A 27 0.20 -15.67 18.32
CA TYR A 27 1.38 -15.48 17.47
C TYR A 27 1.06 -15.42 15.96
N ARG A 28 -0.01 -16.12 15.52
CA ARG A 28 -0.48 -16.04 14.12
C ARG A 28 -1.01 -14.65 13.78
N GLU A 29 -1.85 -14.06 14.63
CA GLU A 29 -2.34 -12.70 14.42
C GLU A 29 -1.21 -11.68 14.50
N LEU A 30 -0.24 -11.92 15.38
CA LEU A 30 0.94 -11.07 15.55
C LEU A 30 1.80 -11.05 14.28
N ALA A 31 1.98 -12.21 13.64
CA ALA A 31 2.68 -12.31 12.37
C ALA A 31 1.92 -11.60 11.23
N VAL A 32 0.59 -11.72 11.17
CA VAL A 32 -0.24 -11.04 10.16
C VAL A 32 -0.19 -9.53 10.36
N MET A 33 -0.38 -9.04 11.58
CA MET A 33 -0.26 -7.61 11.90
C MET A 33 1.14 -7.08 11.62
N GLY A 34 2.18 -7.82 12.00
CA GLY A 34 3.56 -7.46 11.70
C GLY A 34 3.83 -7.34 10.19
N ALA A 35 3.28 -8.26 9.39
CA ALA A 35 3.38 -8.19 7.93
C ALA A 35 2.65 -6.98 7.36
N VAL A 36 1.44 -6.68 7.86
CA VAL A 36 0.65 -5.51 7.46
C VAL A 36 1.35 -4.21 7.83
N TRP A 37 1.88 -4.08 9.05
CA TRP A 37 2.64 -2.89 9.46
C TRP A 37 3.92 -2.73 8.65
N SER A 38 4.64 -3.82 8.39
CA SER A 38 5.85 -3.77 7.57
C SER A 38 5.54 -3.29 6.15
N LEU A 39 4.42 -3.75 5.57
CA LEU A 39 3.92 -3.27 4.28
C LEU A 39 3.55 -1.79 4.33
N GLY A 40 2.77 -1.37 5.32
CA GLY A 40 2.38 0.04 5.49
C GLY A 40 3.58 0.97 5.69
N LEU A 41 4.58 0.52 6.44
CA LEU A 41 5.83 1.25 6.67
C LEU A 41 6.63 1.34 5.38
N ALA A 42 6.80 0.23 4.66
CA ALA A 42 7.51 0.20 3.38
C ALA A 42 6.85 1.13 2.33
N LEU A 43 5.51 1.14 2.26
CA LEU A 43 4.76 2.05 1.38
C LEU A 43 4.92 3.51 1.81
N SER A 44 4.84 3.79 3.11
CA SER A 44 5.03 5.15 3.65
C SER A 44 6.44 5.67 3.38
N LEU A 45 7.45 4.82 3.49
CA LEU A 45 8.83 5.15 3.13
C LEU A 45 8.98 5.36 1.61
N ALA A 46 8.38 4.49 0.79
CA ALA A 46 8.42 4.62 -0.66
C ALA A 46 7.81 5.95 -1.14
N LEU A 47 6.70 6.38 -0.52
CA LEU A 47 6.06 7.68 -0.76
C LEU A 47 7.00 8.84 -0.41
N VAL A 48 7.66 8.80 0.76
CA VAL A 48 8.56 9.88 1.20
C VAL A 48 9.86 9.92 0.39
N MET A 49 10.30 8.78 -0.16
CA MET A 49 11.46 8.70 -1.03
C MET A 49 11.18 9.11 -2.48
N ASP A 50 9.98 9.64 -2.79
CA ASP A 50 9.56 10.03 -4.14
C ASP A 50 9.71 8.89 -5.18
N ARG A 51 9.74 7.64 -4.72
CA ARG A 51 9.71 6.51 -5.65
C ARG A 51 8.31 6.49 -6.26
N PRO A 52 8.19 6.38 -7.59
CA PRO A 52 6.88 6.21 -8.20
C PRO A 52 6.32 4.88 -7.70
N LEU A 53 5.39 4.94 -6.76
CA LEU A 53 4.57 3.77 -6.47
C LEU A 53 3.87 3.41 -7.78
N PRO A 54 3.78 2.11 -8.12
CA PRO A 54 3.02 1.68 -9.28
C PRO A 54 1.61 2.24 -9.15
N ASN A 55 1.33 3.30 -9.93
CA ASN A 55 0.09 4.03 -9.84
C ASN A 55 -1.00 3.12 -10.44
N PRO A 56 -2.01 2.71 -9.66
CA PRO A 56 -3.10 1.89 -10.17
C PRO A 56 -3.78 2.54 -11.37
N ILE A 57 -3.83 3.87 -11.40
CA ILE A 57 -4.39 4.65 -12.51
C ILE A 57 -3.57 4.46 -13.77
N ALA A 58 -2.23 4.47 -13.68
CA ALA A 58 -1.35 4.24 -14.82
C ALA A 58 -1.48 2.79 -15.36
N TRP A 59 -1.68 1.83 -14.46
CA TRP A 59 -1.97 0.44 -14.85
C TRP A 59 -3.34 0.29 -15.51
N MET A 60 -4.35 0.97 -14.97
CA MET A 60 -5.69 1.01 -15.55
C MET A 60 -5.68 1.67 -16.92
N GLU A 61 -4.97 2.79 -17.11
CA GLU A 61 -4.78 3.42 -18.42
C GLU A 61 -4.19 2.42 -19.42
N HIS A 62 -3.17 1.65 -19.03
CA HIS A 62 -2.54 0.69 -19.93
C HIS A 62 -3.51 -0.43 -20.37
N LEU A 63 -4.43 -0.83 -19.50
CA LEU A 63 -5.46 -1.85 -19.80
C LEU A 63 -6.68 -1.27 -20.53
N LEU A 64 -7.06 -0.03 -20.23
CA LEU A 64 -8.26 0.62 -20.78
C LEU A 64 -8.01 1.22 -22.17
N VAL A 65 -6.81 1.77 -22.44
CA VAL A 65 -6.45 2.32 -23.76
C VAL A 65 -6.72 1.36 -24.93
N PRO A 66 -6.33 0.07 -24.90
CA PRO A 66 -6.65 -0.85 -25.99
C PRO A 66 -8.16 -1.11 -26.11
N VAL A 67 -8.90 -1.12 -24.99
CA VAL A 67 -10.36 -1.27 -25.00
C VAL A 67 -11.04 -0.06 -25.62
N PHE A 68 -10.63 1.15 -25.26
CA PHE A 68 -11.14 2.39 -25.85
C PHE A 68 -10.85 2.48 -27.35
N ARG A 69 -9.64 2.11 -27.80
CA ARG A 69 -9.30 2.07 -29.24
C ARG A 69 -10.15 1.09 -30.03
N LEU A 70 -10.43 -0.08 -29.46
CA LEU A 70 -11.33 -1.06 -30.07
C LEU A 70 -12.76 -0.54 -30.13
N LEU A 71 -13.20 0.19 -29.10
CA LEU A 71 -14.53 0.77 -29.02
C LEU A 71 -14.71 1.93 -30.01
N GLU A 72 -13.72 2.81 -30.15
CA GLU A 72 -13.68 3.86 -31.19
C GLU A 72 -13.67 3.26 -32.60
N ALA A 73 -12.91 2.18 -32.83
CA ALA A 73 -12.88 1.49 -34.11
C ALA A 73 -14.23 0.82 -34.45
N PHE A 74 -15.00 0.40 -33.45
CA PHE A 74 -16.30 -0.26 -33.63
C PHE A 74 -17.48 0.73 -33.74
N LEU A 75 -17.40 1.88 -33.07
CA LEU A 75 -18.47 2.88 -33.05
C LEU A 75 -18.43 3.84 -34.25
N GLY A 76 -17.30 3.93 -34.96
CA GLY A 76 -17.10 4.83 -36.10
C GLY A 76 -17.01 6.31 -35.67
N PRO A 77 -16.26 7.16 -36.40
CA PRO A 77 -16.16 8.57 -36.05
C PRO A 77 -17.55 9.21 -36.20
N MET A 78 -18.10 9.75 -35.10
CA MET A 78 -19.13 10.79 -35.18
C MET A 78 -18.46 12.13 -35.42
#